data_AF-A0A9P7N3J4-F1
#
_entry.id   AF-A0A9P7N3J4-F1
#
_cell.length_a   1.000
_cell.length_b   1.000
_cell.length_c   1.000
_cell.angle_alpha   90.00
_cell.angle_beta   90.00
_cell.angle_gamma   90.00
#
_symmetry.space_group_name_H-M   'P 1'
#
loop_
_entity.id
_entity.type
_entity.pdbx_description
1 polymer ?
#
loop_
_entity_poly.entity_id
_entity_poly.type
_entity_poly.pdbx_seq_one_letter_code
_entity_poly.pdbx_strand_id
1 'polypeptide(L)'
;MRLFLLPLSTRRSFLYAQRLHRANAPADASYIERGAVWAARKWSEWEDKESGWQKKVVEYGNHVFRRIPYEEWGLKSVPPLSSSRRRRRQRSGESEANMQGRGEQEEQEEHVELVFPRSVMSEAQAEEVVRRMGSERDGLHRRRLMWCVVGMPITVPFAVVP
;
A
#
# COMPACT_ATOMS: atom_id res chain seq x y z
N MET A 1 -3.48 -13.78 5.85
CA MET A 1 -3.64 -13.17 4.51
C MET A 1 -2.97 -14.10 3.51
N ARG A 2 -3.42 -14.16 2.25
CA ARG A 2 -2.77 -15.00 1.23
C ARG A 2 -2.16 -14.10 0.17
N LEU A 3 -0.89 -14.34 -0.15
CA LEU A 3 -0.19 -13.71 -1.27
C LEU A 3 -0.19 -14.69 -2.44
N PHE A 4 -0.65 -14.24 -3.60
CA PHE A 4 -0.61 -14.99 -4.83
C PHE A 4 0.48 -14.40 -5.71
N LEU A 5 1.44 -15.23 -6.11
CA LEU A 5 2.49 -14.86 -7.05
C LEU A 5 2.20 -15.53 -8.39
N LEU A 6 1.78 -14.73 -9.36
CA LEU A 6 1.39 -15.19 -10.68
C LEU A 6 2.50 -14.90 -11.70
N PRO A 7 3.14 -15.90 -12.30
CA PRO A 7 4.10 -15.67 -13.37
C PRO A 7 3.38 -15.18 -14.62
N LEU A 8 3.68 -13.97 -15.07
CA LEU A 8 3.21 -13.45 -16.35
C LEU A 8 4.15 -13.84 -17.49
N SER A 9 5.44 -14.02 -17.18
CA SER A 9 6.47 -14.45 -18.11
C SER A 9 7.62 -15.11 -17.33
N THR A 10 8.64 -15.59 -18.03
CA THR A 10 9.83 -16.24 -17.42
C THR A 10 10.63 -15.31 -16.51
N ARG A 11 10.48 -13.99 -16.66
CA ARG A 11 11.20 -12.98 -15.86
C ARG A 11 10.28 -12.01 -15.11
N ARG A 12 8.95 -12.17 -15.24
CA ARG A 12 7.97 -11.18 -14.79
C ARG A 12 6.87 -11.88 -14.00
N SER A 13 6.68 -11.41 -12.77
CA SER A 13 5.68 -11.95 -11.84
C SER A 13 4.78 -10.83 -11.34
N PHE A 14 3.53 -11.16 -11.10
CA PHE A 14 2.52 -10.27 -10.53
C PHE A 14 2.17 -10.74 -9.12
N LEU A 15 2.23 -9.83 -8.16
CA LEU A 15 1.86 -10.10 -6.78
C LEU A 15 0.44 -9.60 -6.51
N TYR A 16 -0.40 -10.48 -5.97
CA TYR A 16 -1.74 -10.13 -5.52
C TYR A 16 -1.99 -10.58 -4.08
N ALA A 17 -2.44 -9.66 -3.24
CA ALA A 17 -2.82 -9.93 -1.87
C ALA A 17 -4.33 -10.14 -1.74
N GLN A 18 -4.74 -11.37 -1.42
CA GLN A 18 -6.12 -11.64 -1.03
C GLN A 18 -6.30 -11.37 0.45
N ARG A 19 -7.15 -10.38 0.74
CA ARG A 19 -7.58 -10.06 2.10
C ARG A 19 -8.69 -11.03 2.50
N LEU A 20 -8.32 -12.09 3.22
CA LEU A 20 -9.22 -13.17 3.61
C LEU A 20 -10.45 -12.71 4.41
N HIS A 21 -10.35 -11.60 5.16
CA HIS A 21 -11.48 -11.07 5.93
C HIS A 21 -11.64 -9.56 5.64
N ARG A 22 -12.69 -9.18 4.90
CA ARG A 22 -13.24 -7.82 4.91
C ARG A 22 -13.95 -7.61 6.25
N ALA A 23 -13.19 -7.54 7.35
CA ALA A 23 -13.73 -6.87 8.52
C ALA A 23 -13.87 -5.39 8.14
N ASN A 24 -15.07 -4.85 8.37
CA ASN A 24 -15.44 -3.46 8.11
C ASN A 24 -14.32 -2.49 8.49
N ALA A 25 -14.21 -1.38 7.75
CA ALA A 25 -13.21 -0.34 8.00
C ALA A 25 -13.12 -0.10 9.52
N PRO A 26 -11.98 -0.36 10.17
CA PRO A 26 -11.89 -0.20 11.60
C PRO A 26 -12.24 1.27 11.90
N ALA A 27 -13.16 1.50 12.84
CA ALA A 27 -13.61 2.84 13.29
C ALA A 27 -12.46 3.78 13.76
N ASP A 28 -11.24 3.26 13.70
CA ASP A 28 -10.11 3.57 14.52
C ASP A 28 -8.85 3.54 13.62
N ALA A 29 -9.05 3.88 12.34
CA ALA A 29 -8.03 3.98 11.31
C ALA A 29 -6.95 4.99 11.69
N SER A 30 -5.68 4.66 11.38
CA SER A 30 -4.54 5.56 11.61
C SER A 30 -4.77 6.91 10.90
N TYR A 31 -4.22 8.01 11.43
CA TYR A 31 -4.29 9.32 10.76
C TYR A 31 -3.82 9.27 9.31
N ILE A 32 -2.80 8.45 9.01
CA ILE A 32 -2.30 8.23 7.65
C ILE A 32 -3.36 7.53 6.78
N GLU A 33 -4.03 6.51 7.31
CA GLU A 33 -5.11 5.80 6.59
C GLU A 33 -6.30 6.73 6.34
N ARG A 34 -6.69 7.54 7.33
CA ARG A 34 -7.75 8.55 7.19
C ARG A 34 -7.40 9.57 6.12
N GLY A 35 -6.16 10.06 6.11
CA GLY A 35 -5.64 10.96 5.09
C GLY A 35 -5.66 10.33 3.69
N ALA A 36 -5.24 9.06 3.57
CA ALA A 36 -5.28 8.33 2.30
C ALA A 36 -6.70 8.13 1.77
N VAL A 37 -7.65 7.78 2.65
CA VAL A 37 -9.08 7.63 2.29
C VAL A 37 -9.67 8.98 1.86
N TRP A 38 -9.37 10.05 2.60
CA TRP A 38 -9.81 11.40 2.24
C TRP A 38 -9.26 11.84 0.87
N ALA A 39 -7.97 11.61 0.63
CA ALA A 39 -7.33 11.95 -0.65
C ALA A 39 -7.94 11.14 -1.81
N ALA A 40 -8.20 9.85 -1.61
CA ALA A 40 -8.86 9.02 -2.61
C ALA A 40 -10.28 9.51 -2.94
N ARG A 41 -11.05 9.91 -1.91
CA ARG A 41 -12.38 10.50 -2.12
C ARG A 41 -12.30 11.81 -2.88
N LYS A 42 -11.39 12.72 -2.51
CA LYS A 42 -11.20 14.00 -3.20
C LYS A 42 -10.76 13.82 -4.66
N TRP A 43 -9.89 12.85 -4.92
CA TRP A 43 -9.47 12.51 -6.28
C TRP A 43 -10.67 12.09 -7.14
N SER A 44 -11.54 11.21 -6.62
CA SER A 44 -12.78 10.79 -7.30
C SER A 44 -13.71 11.98 -7.53
N GLU A 45 -13.94 12.82 -6.52
CA GLU A 45 -14.77 14.02 -6.65
C GLU A 45 -14.25 14.98 -7.74
N TRP A 46 -12.93 15.07 -7.94
CA TRP A 46 -12.32 15.89 -8.98
C TRP A 46 -12.38 15.23 -10.36
N GLU A 47 -12.37 13.90 -10.41
CA GLU A 47 -12.55 13.13 -11.64
C GLU A 47 -13.96 13.33 -12.21
N ASP A 48 -14.97 13.42 -11.36
CA ASP A 48 -16.37 13.60 -11.77
C ASP A 48 -16.71 15.02 -12.25
N LYS A 49 -15.80 15.99 -12.09
CA LYS A 49 -16.03 17.37 -12.56
C LYS A 49 -15.98 17.46 -14.08
N GLU A 50 -16.87 18.28 -14.64
CA GLU A 50 -16.93 18.51 -16.08
C GLU A 50 -15.76 19.36 -16.60
N SER A 51 -15.29 20.34 -15.82
CA SER A 51 -14.18 21.24 -16.20
C SER A 51 -13.49 21.89 -15.00
N GLY A 52 -12.36 22.56 -15.26
CA GLY A 52 -11.58 23.30 -14.26
C GLY A 52 -10.17 22.74 -14.04
N TRP A 53 -9.37 23.46 -13.25
CA TRP A 53 -7.99 23.05 -12.97
C TRP A 53 -7.92 21.70 -12.23
N GLN A 54 -8.90 21.40 -11.37
CA GLN A 54 -9.00 20.12 -10.64
C GLN A 54 -9.16 18.94 -11.59
N LYS A 55 -10.04 19.07 -12.59
CA LYS A 55 -10.23 18.05 -13.64
C LYS A 55 -8.95 17.85 -14.44
N LYS A 56 -8.28 18.94 -14.85
CA LYS A 56 -6.99 18.88 -15.56
C LYS A 56 -5.90 18.19 -14.73
N VAL A 57 -5.84 18.45 -13.42
CA VAL A 57 -4.89 17.80 -12.50
C VAL A 57 -5.15 16.30 -12.45
N VAL A 58 -6.41 15.86 -12.33
CA VAL A 58 -6.76 14.44 -12.33
C VAL A 58 -6.48 13.79 -13.68
N GLU A 59 -6.82 14.43 -14.80
CA GLU A 59 -6.54 13.90 -16.14
C GLU A 59 -5.05 13.70 -16.39
N TYR A 60 -4.24 14.71 -16.06
CA TYR A 60 -2.78 14.62 -16.17
C TYR A 60 -2.22 13.56 -15.21
N GLY A 61 -2.71 13.53 -13.96
CA GLY A 61 -2.33 12.54 -12.96
C GLY A 61 -2.63 11.11 -13.42
N ASN A 62 -3.84 10.86 -13.93
CA ASN A 62 -4.27 9.59 -14.49
C ASN A 62 -3.41 9.20 -15.71
N HIS A 63 -3.06 10.15 -16.57
CA HIS A 63 -2.14 9.91 -17.67
C HIS A 63 -0.74 9.48 -17.18
N VAL A 64 -0.23 10.11 -16.11
CA VAL A 64 1.03 9.70 -15.49
C VAL A 64 0.91 8.33 -14.80
N PHE A 65 -0.21 8.04 -14.14
CA PHE A 65 -0.46 6.76 -13.48
C PHE A 65 -0.48 5.57 -14.43
N ARG A 66 -0.83 5.77 -15.70
CA ARG A 66 -0.74 4.74 -16.75
C ARG A 66 0.70 4.28 -17.02
N ARG A 67 1.72 5.06 -16.61
CA ARG A 67 3.14 4.69 -16.72
C ARG A 67 3.65 3.86 -15.53
N ILE A 68 2.84 3.69 -14.48
CA ILE A 68 3.24 2.90 -13.32
C ILE A 68 3.34 1.42 -13.74
N PRO A 69 4.49 0.76 -13.50
CA PRO A 69 4.65 -0.67 -13.78
C PRO A 69 3.59 -1.52 -13.06
N TYR A 70 3.17 -2.62 -13.66
CA TYR A 70 2.14 -3.49 -13.08
C TYR A 70 2.58 -4.12 -11.76
N GLU A 71 3.89 -4.30 -11.54
CA GLU A 71 4.46 -4.81 -10.29
C GLU A 71 4.07 -3.90 -9.12
N GLU A 72 4.18 -2.59 -9.30
CA GLU A 72 3.81 -1.58 -8.30
C GLU A 72 2.29 -1.54 -8.08
N TRP A 73 1.52 -1.70 -9.15
CA TRP A 73 0.06 -1.79 -9.05
C TRP A 73 -0.39 -3.01 -8.23
N GLY A 74 0.31 -4.14 -8.36
CA GLY A 74 0.07 -5.34 -7.56
C GLY A 74 0.27 -5.07 -6.06
N LEU A 75 1.32 -4.33 -5.70
CA LEU A 75 1.63 -3.98 -4.30
C LEU A 75 0.54 -3.16 -3.62
N LYS A 76 -0.28 -2.40 -4.37
CA LYS A 76 -1.42 -1.66 -3.80
C LYS A 76 -2.44 -2.57 -3.09
N SER A 77 -2.51 -3.85 -3.47
CA SER A 77 -3.39 -4.82 -2.82
C SER A 77 -2.90 -5.24 -1.43
N VAL A 78 -1.59 -5.10 -1.17
CA VAL A 78 -0.94 -5.51 0.08
C VAL A 78 -1.31 -4.50 1.18
N PRO A 79 -1.91 -4.95 2.30
CA PRO A 79 -2.26 -4.05 3.38
C PRO A 79 -1.00 -3.54 4.09
N PRO A 80 -1.01 -2.30 4.61
CA PRO A 80 0.13 -1.77 5.35
C PRO A 80 0.37 -2.57 6.63
N LEU A 81 1.64 -2.75 7.00
CA LEU A 81 2.06 -3.53 8.17
C LEU A 81 1.41 -3.03 9.47
N SER A 82 1.20 -1.72 9.61
CA SER A 82 0.47 -1.11 10.73
C SER A 82 -0.96 -1.62 10.85
N SER A 83 -1.68 -1.75 9.74
CA SER A 83 -3.04 -2.29 9.70
C SER A 83 -3.09 -3.79 10.01
N SER A 84 -2.04 -4.53 9.64
CA SER A 84 -1.92 -5.96 9.94
C SER A 84 -1.60 -6.18 11.43
N ARG A 85 -0.66 -5.43 11.99
CA ARG A 85 -0.35 -5.42 13.44
C ARG A 85 -1.54 -4.98 14.29
N ARG A 86 -2.36 -4.05 13.78
CA ARG A 86 -3.55 -3.57 14.50
C ARG A 86 -4.71 -4.56 14.47
N ARG A 87 -4.94 -5.22 13.33
CA ARG A 87 -5.85 -6.37 13.26
C ARG A 87 -5.44 -7.49 14.22
N ARG A 88 -4.12 -7.71 14.37
CA ARG A 88 -3.58 -8.64 15.37
C ARG A 88 -4.03 -8.23 16.79
N ARG A 89 -3.81 -6.98 17.21
CA ARG A 89 -4.24 -6.45 18.52
C ARG A 89 -5.75 -6.62 18.79
N GLN A 90 -6.57 -6.34 17.78
CA GLN A 90 -8.03 -6.48 17.90
C GLN A 90 -8.49 -7.94 17.99
N ARG A 91 -7.74 -8.87 17.39
CA ARG A 91 -8.05 -10.30 17.40
C ARG A 91 -7.56 -10.99 18.68
N SER A 92 -6.46 -10.52 19.28
CA SER A 92 -5.91 -11.05 20.53
C SER A 92 -6.57 -10.49 21.79
N GLY A 93 -7.32 -9.38 21.70
CA GLY A 93 -8.01 -8.78 22.85
C GLY A 93 -7.08 -8.11 23.87
N GLU A 94 -5.83 -7.85 23.49
CA GLU A 94 -4.80 -7.29 24.37
C GLU A 94 -4.91 -5.76 24.52
N SER A 95 -5.07 -5.29 25.75
CA SER A 95 -5.09 -3.87 26.12
C SER A 95 -3.70 -3.25 26.13
N GLU A 96 -3.61 -1.98 25.70
CA GLU A 96 -2.36 -1.21 25.52
C GLU A 96 -1.47 -1.12 26.78
N ALA A 97 -2.05 -1.31 27.98
CA ALA A 97 -1.35 -1.25 29.26
C ALA A 97 -0.35 -2.40 29.50
N ASN A 98 -0.44 -3.52 28.76
CA ASN A 98 0.43 -4.69 28.99
C ASN A 98 1.74 -4.65 28.17
N MET A 99 2.03 -3.53 27.48
CA MET A 99 3.06 -3.44 26.45
C MET A 99 4.46 -3.01 26.96
N GLN A 100 4.62 -2.62 28.23
CA GLN A 100 5.90 -2.11 28.73
C GLN A 100 6.94 -3.20 29.09
N GLY A 101 6.60 -4.50 28.98
CA GLY A 101 7.48 -5.58 29.43
C GLY A 101 7.82 -6.67 28.41
N ARG A 102 7.33 -6.62 27.16
CA ARG A 102 7.40 -7.77 26.23
C ARG A 102 7.98 -7.43 24.85
N GLY A 103 9.00 -6.57 24.81
CA GLY A 103 9.56 -5.98 23.59
C GLY A 103 10.20 -6.93 22.58
N GLU A 104 10.38 -8.22 22.88
CA GLU A 104 11.28 -9.08 22.08
C GLU A 104 10.77 -10.51 21.79
N GLN A 105 9.63 -10.97 22.35
CA GLN A 105 9.26 -12.40 22.30
C GLN A 105 7.90 -12.72 21.66
N GLU A 106 7.16 -11.72 21.16
CA GLU A 106 5.89 -11.90 20.44
C GLU A 106 5.98 -11.60 18.94
N GLU A 107 7.18 -11.67 18.37
CA GLU A 107 7.35 -11.93 16.94
C GLU A 107 7.02 -13.40 16.64
N GLN A 108 5.91 -13.93 17.17
CA GLN A 108 5.33 -15.13 16.61
C GLN A 108 4.76 -14.74 15.25
N GLU A 109 5.60 -15.02 14.25
CA GLU A 109 5.43 -14.85 12.83
C GLU A 109 4.14 -15.55 12.40
N GLU A 110 3.08 -14.76 12.20
CA GLU A 110 1.90 -15.29 11.52
C GLU A 110 2.31 -15.44 10.06
N HIS A 111 2.76 -16.65 9.70
CA HIS A 111 3.22 -16.99 8.36
C HIS A 111 2.17 -16.55 7.33
N VAL A 112 2.54 -15.57 6.50
CA VAL A 112 1.71 -15.16 5.37
C VAL A 112 1.88 -16.23 4.30
N GLU A 113 0.80 -16.96 4.01
CA GLU A 113 0.83 -18.00 2.99
C GLU A 113 1.14 -17.40 1.62
N LEU A 114 2.24 -17.84 1.01
CA LEU A 114 2.64 -17.50 -0.35
C LEU A 114 2.24 -18.64 -1.29
N VAL A 115 1.25 -18.38 -2.14
CA VAL A 115 0.75 -19.30 -3.16
C VAL A 115 1.44 -18.97 -4.48
N PHE A 116 2.17 -19.94 -5.03
CA PHE A 116 2.88 -19.83 -6.30
C PHE A 116 2.85 -21.16 -7.06
N PRO A 117 2.91 -21.15 -8.40
CA PRO A 117 2.98 -22.39 -9.18
C PRO A 117 4.37 -23.03 -9.05
N ARG A 118 4.44 -24.12 -8.27
CA ARG A 118 5.66 -24.91 -8.05
C ARG A 118 6.24 -25.54 -9.33
N SER A 119 5.46 -25.60 -10.40
CA SER A 119 5.92 -26.08 -11.72
C SER A 119 6.82 -25.09 -12.46
N VAL A 120 6.79 -23.80 -12.10
CA VAL A 120 7.50 -22.73 -12.82
C VAL A 120 8.61 -22.11 -11.98
N MET A 121 8.47 -22.10 -10.64
CA MET A 121 9.44 -21.50 -9.73
C MET A 121 9.59 -22.29 -8.44
N SER A 122 10.80 -22.29 -7.87
CA SER A 122 11.07 -22.85 -6.55
C SER A 122 10.66 -21.88 -5.43
N GLU A 123 10.55 -22.39 -4.20
CA GLU A 123 10.21 -21.60 -3.02
C GLU A 123 11.20 -20.45 -2.77
N ALA A 124 12.51 -20.74 -2.85
CA ALA A 124 13.55 -19.74 -2.71
C ALA A 124 13.45 -18.62 -3.77
N GLN A 125 13.12 -18.97 -5.01
CA GLN A 125 12.90 -17.99 -6.08
C GLN A 125 11.65 -17.14 -5.83
N ALA A 126 10.57 -17.75 -5.37
CA ALA A 126 9.33 -17.04 -5.05
C ALA A 126 9.53 -16.02 -3.93
N GLU A 127 10.23 -16.40 -2.86
CA GLU A 127 10.57 -15.51 -1.74
C GLU A 127 11.48 -14.37 -2.19
N GLU A 128 12.52 -14.66 -2.96
CA GLU A 128 13.42 -13.64 -3.49
C GLU A 128 12.68 -12.62 -4.35
N VAL A 129 11.77 -13.07 -5.22
CA VAL A 129 10.95 -12.21 -6.07
C VAL A 129 10.06 -11.29 -5.23
N VAL A 130 9.39 -11.82 -4.20
CA VAL A 130 8.56 -11.01 -3.29
C VAL A 130 9.41 -10.00 -2.53
N ARG A 131 10.55 -10.42 -1.98
CA ARG A 131 11.48 -9.54 -1.25
C ARG A 131 11.99 -8.41 -2.16
N ARG A 132 12.34 -8.73 -3.40
CA ARG A 132 12.81 -7.76 -4.38
C ARG A 132 11.72 -6.74 -4.71
N MET A 133 10.51 -7.19 -5.05
CA MET A 133 9.39 -6.29 -5.34
C MET A 133 9.09 -5.34 -4.18
N GLY A 134 9.18 -5.81 -2.93
CA GLY A 134 8.93 -4.98 -1.75
C GLY A 134 10.04 -3.97 -1.41
N SER A 135 11.29 -4.19 -1.83
CA SER A 135 12.45 -3.40 -1.38
C SER A 135 13.09 -2.53 -2.47
N GLU A 136 13.08 -2.95 -3.73
CA GLU A 136 13.85 -2.33 -4.82
C GLU A 136 13.49 -0.86 -5.06
N ARG A 137 12.23 -0.47 -4.80
CA ARG A 137 11.73 0.89 -5.05
C ARG A 137 11.40 1.72 -3.81
N ASP A 138 11.53 1.17 -2.61
CA ASP A 138 11.21 1.89 -1.37
C ASP A 138 12.04 3.18 -1.24
N GLY A 139 13.35 3.10 -1.49
CA GLY A 139 14.25 4.26 -1.44
C GLY A 139 13.87 5.37 -2.43
N LEU A 140 13.44 4.98 -3.65
CA LEU A 140 12.99 5.93 -4.66
C LEU A 140 11.68 6.63 -4.24
N HIS A 141 10.72 5.86 -3.70
CA HIS A 141 9.45 6.41 -3.22
C HIS A 141 9.66 7.38 -2.06
N ARG A 142 10.50 7.03 -1.08
CA ARG A 142 10.85 7.93 0.03
C ARG A 142 11.48 9.22 -0.45
N ARG A 143 12.47 9.14 -1.35
CA ARG A 143 13.13 10.32 -1.90
C ARG A 143 12.14 11.23 -2.64
N ARG A 144 11.27 10.66 -3.48
CA ARG A 144 10.25 11.44 -4.21
C ARG A 144 9.20 12.03 -3.28
N LEU A 145 8.76 11.28 -2.26
CA LEU A 145 7.85 11.79 -1.24
C LEU A 145 8.46 12.99 -0.51
N MET A 146 9.73 12.93 -0.13
CA MET A 146 10.43 14.07 0.47
C MET A 146 10.45 15.29 -0.45
N TRP A 147 10.70 15.10 -1.75
CA TRP A 147 10.61 16.20 -2.73
C TRP A 147 9.19 16.78 -2.83
N CYS A 148 8.15 15.94 -2.75
CA CYS A 148 6.77 16.42 -2.71
C CYS A 148 6.49 17.24 -1.44
N VAL A 149 6.98 16.80 -0.27
CA VAL A 149 6.84 17.53 1.00
C VAL A 149 7.56 18.88 0.93
N VAL A 150 8.76 18.94 0.37
CA VAL A 150 9.50 20.19 0.17
C VAL A 150 8.82 21.11 -0.84
N GLY A 151 8.17 20.56 -1.87
CA GLY A 151 7.43 21.32 -2.88
C GLY A 151 6.05 21.80 -2.42
N MET A 152 5.44 21.18 -1.41
CA MET A 152 4.09 21.52 -0.93
C MET A 152 3.92 23.00 -0.52
N PRO A 153 4.82 23.63 0.25
CA PRO A 153 4.68 25.04 0.63
C PRO A 153 4.52 26.00 -0.56
N ILE A 154 5.09 25.63 -1.70
CA ILE A 154 5.02 26.43 -2.93
C ILE A 154 3.68 26.19 -3.65
N THR A 155 3.16 24.96 -3.62
CA THR A 155 1.95 24.59 -4.39
C THR A 155 0.66 24.79 -3.61
N VAL A 156 0.67 24.69 -2.28
CA VAL A 156 -0.50 24.84 -1.42
C VAL A 156 -1.23 26.18 -1.59
N PRO A 157 -0.54 27.35 -1.67
CA PRO A 157 -1.23 28.63 -1.88
C PRO A 157 -2.08 28.66 -3.15
N PHE A 158 -1.57 28.12 -4.26
CA PHE A 158 -2.29 28.05 -5.54
C PHE A 158 -3.43 27.03 -5.53
N ALA A 159 -3.41 26.06 -4.62
CA ALA A 159 -4.50 25.12 -4.45
C ALA A 159 -5.64 25.70 -3.59
N VAL A 160 -5.33 26.62 -2.67
CA VAL A 160 -6.28 27.24 -1.74
C VAL A 160 -6.93 28.49 -2.33
N VAL A 161 -6.21 29.25 -3.17
CA VAL A 161 -6.75 30.41 -3.87
C VAL A 161 -7.23 29.95 -5.26
N PRO A 162 -8.56 29.79 -5.48
CA PRO A 162 -9.11 29.23 -6.72
C PRO A 162 -8.91 30.11 -7.95
#